data_AF-A0A0B8PST5-F1
#
_entry.id   AF-A0A0B8PST5-F1
#
_cell.length_a   1.000
_cell.length_b   1.000
_cell.length_c   1.000
_cell.angle_alpha   90.00
_cell.angle_beta   90.00
_cell.angle_gamma   90.00
#
_symmetry.space_group_name_H-M   'P 1'
#
loop_
_entity.id
_entity.type
_entity.pdbx_description
1 polymer ?
#
loop_
_entity_poly.entity_id
_entity_poly.type
_entity_poly.pdbx_seq_one_letter_code
_entity_poly.pdbx_strand_id
1 'polypeptide(L)'
;MGHRCIGAKVGGRIVPFTHKLEMGDQVEIITAKEPNPSRDWLNPSLGFVHSGRARAKINAWFRKQSREKNIEAGKDILESELSKIGATLKDADVYAMKRFNVNTADELYAGVGSGDIRINQVVNHINALVNKPTAEEEDQQALEKLQSSESDQPMQAKPNKDAVVVEGLIT
;
A
#
# COMPACT_ATOMS: atom_id res chain seq x y z
N MET A 1 -6.21 13.92 -26.43
CA MET A 1 -5.59 13.50 -27.71
C MET A 1 -4.98 12.10 -27.62
N GLY A 2 -3.99 11.84 -26.73
CA GLY A 2 -3.28 10.56 -26.70
C GLY A 2 -4.13 9.27 -26.59
N HIS A 3 -5.20 9.26 -25.81
CA HIS A 3 -6.04 8.04 -25.63
C HIS A 3 -6.81 7.62 -26.89
N ARG A 4 -6.86 8.49 -27.91
CA ARG A 4 -7.51 8.24 -29.21
C ARG A 4 -6.49 8.06 -30.34
N CYS A 5 -5.20 8.06 -30.03
CA CYS A 5 -4.15 7.92 -31.03
C CYS A 5 -4.18 6.50 -31.62
N ILE A 6 -4.26 6.41 -32.94
CA ILE A 6 -4.22 5.14 -33.69
C ILE A 6 -2.99 5.01 -34.58
N GLY A 7 -2.32 6.14 -34.87
CA GLY A 7 -1.10 6.14 -35.64
C GLY A 7 -0.41 7.50 -35.61
N ALA A 8 0.83 7.53 -36.08
CA ALA A 8 1.58 8.77 -36.27
C ALA A 8 2.18 8.79 -37.68
N LYS A 9 2.26 9.98 -38.27
CA LYS A 9 3.05 10.26 -39.46
C LYS A 9 4.18 11.22 -39.09
N VAL A 10 5.36 10.97 -39.65
CA VAL A 10 6.51 11.87 -39.55
C VAL A 10 6.94 12.25 -40.95
N GLY A 11 6.98 13.55 -41.25
CA GLY A 11 7.31 14.05 -42.59
C GLY A 11 6.41 13.48 -43.70
N GLY A 12 5.12 13.26 -43.40
CA GLY A 12 4.13 12.71 -44.34
C GLY A 12 4.15 11.18 -44.50
N ARG A 13 5.09 10.45 -43.90
CA ARG A 13 5.15 8.97 -43.94
C ARG A 13 4.64 8.35 -42.65
N ILE A 14 3.94 7.21 -42.76
CA ILE A 14 3.48 6.44 -41.58
C ILE A 14 4.70 5.79 -40.91
N VAL A 15 4.81 6.00 -39.61
CA VAL A 15 5.89 5.43 -38.78
C VAL A 15 5.31 4.50 -37.71
N PRO A 16 6.04 3.44 -37.30
CA PRO A 16 5.63 2.63 -36.17
C PRO A 16 5.71 3.43 -34.86
N PHE A 17 4.91 3.05 -33.86
CA PHE A 17 4.90 3.72 -32.55
C PHE A 17 6.20 3.61 -31.76
N THR A 18 7.06 2.65 -32.11
CA THR A 18 8.39 2.47 -31.52
C THR A 18 9.43 3.44 -32.09
N HIS A 19 9.09 4.20 -33.12
CA HIS A 19 9.99 5.19 -33.73
C HIS A 19 10.36 6.28 -32.72
N LYS A 20 11.67 6.51 -32.57
CA LYS A 20 12.19 7.61 -31.74
C LYS A 20 12.18 8.89 -32.57
N LEU A 21 11.53 9.92 -32.06
CA LEU A 21 11.46 11.22 -32.72
C LEU A 21 12.80 11.94 -32.62
N GLU A 22 13.21 12.58 -33.72
CA GLU A 22 14.41 13.41 -33.78
C GLU A 22 14.05 14.91 -33.80
N MET A 23 15.04 15.75 -33.48
CA MET A 23 14.83 17.20 -33.46
C MET A 23 14.66 17.73 -34.88
N GLY A 24 13.51 18.35 -35.17
CA GLY A 24 13.16 18.84 -36.51
C GLY A 24 12.07 18.03 -37.21
N ASP A 25 11.65 16.90 -36.64
CA ASP A 25 10.58 16.08 -37.19
C ASP A 25 9.20 16.77 -37.10
N GLN A 26 8.51 16.86 -38.24
CA GLN A 26 7.10 17.24 -38.28
C GLN A 26 6.23 16.01 -37.99
N VAL A 27 5.57 15.99 -36.83
CA VAL A 27 4.73 14.89 -36.37
C VAL A 27 3.26 15.21 -36.56
N GLU A 28 2.54 14.35 -37.28
CA GLU A 28 1.09 14.37 -37.38
C GLU A 28 0.49 13.15 -36.68
N ILE A 29 -0.46 13.39 -35.77
CA ILE A 29 -1.09 12.33 -35.00
C ILE A 29 -2.43 11.97 -35.63
N ILE A 30 -2.58 10.70 -36.01
CA ILE A 30 -3.85 10.16 -36.49
C ILE A 30 -4.68 9.72 -35.28
N THR A 31 -5.88 10.28 -35.15
CA THR A 31 -6.79 9.99 -34.02
C THR A 31 -8.09 9.36 -34.50
N ALA A 32 -8.64 8.45 -33.69
CA ALA A 32 -9.96 7.87 -33.88
C ALA A 32 -11.04 8.65 -33.10
N LYS A 33 -12.32 8.37 -33.41
CA LYS A 33 -13.46 8.91 -32.65
C LYS A 33 -13.54 8.32 -31.25
N GLU A 34 -13.33 7.02 -31.13
CA GLU A 34 -13.40 6.29 -29.87
C GLU A 34 -12.00 6.07 -29.26
N PRO A 35 -11.86 6.18 -27.93
CA PRO A 35 -10.62 5.86 -27.24
C PRO A 35 -10.45 4.34 -27.14
N ASN A 36 -9.34 3.81 -27.67
CA ASN A 36 -8.98 2.40 -27.52
C ASN A 36 -7.54 2.23 -27.03
N PRO A 37 -7.22 2.69 -25.80
CA PRO A 37 -5.90 2.48 -25.23
C PRO A 37 -5.73 1.02 -24.81
N SER A 38 -4.63 0.41 -25.23
CA SER A 38 -4.25 -0.94 -24.79
C SER A 38 -3.44 -0.87 -23.49
N ARG A 39 -3.64 -1.86 -22.60
CA ARG A 39 -2.81 -2.03 -21.39
C ARG A 39 -1.34 -2.31 -21.73
N ASP A 40 -1.10 -2.82 -22.92
CA ASP A 40 0.22 -3.15 -23.44
C ASP A 40 1.16 -1.93 -23.53
N TRP A 41 0.60 -0.72 -23.63
CA TRP A 41 1.37 0.53 -23.63
C TRP A 41 2.11 0.81 -22.32
N LEU A 42 1.66 0.21 -21.21
CA LEU A 42 2.31 0.34 -19.92
C LEU A 42 3.51 -0.60 -19.77
N ASN A 43 3.65 -1.59 -20.66
CA ASN A 43 4.76 -2.53 -20.62
C ASN A 43 6.06 -1.84 -21.04
N PRO A 44 7.04 -1.67 -20.14
CA PRO A 44 8.30 -1.00 -20.46
C PRO A 44 9.09 -1.73 -21.55
N SER A 45 8.94 -3.05 -21.65
CA SER A 45 9.70 -3.90 -22.57
C SER A 45 9.32 -3.71 -24.04
N LEU A 46 8.12 -3.17 -24.31
CA LEU A 46 7.61 -2.98 -25.67
C LEU A 46 7.97 -1.62 -26.27
N GLY A 47 8.52 -0.70 -25.47
CA GLY A 47 9.05 0.57 -25.96
C GLY A 47 8.00 1.54 -26.51
N PHE A 48 6.70 1.36 -26.23
CA PHE A 48 5.65 2.27 -26.70
C PHE A 48 5.67 3.63 -25.99
N VAL A 49 5.92 3.65 -24.67
CA VAL A 49 5.81 4.87 -23.86
C VAL A 49 7.07 5.12 -23.05
N HIS A 50 7.84 6.12 -23.49
CA HIS A 50 9.10 6.50 -22.84
C HIS A 50 8.88 7.49 -21.69
N SER A 51 7.98 8.46 -21.86
CA SER A 51 7.76 9.52 -20.86
C SER A 51 7.00 9.00 -19.64
N GLY A 52 7.54 9.26 -18.44
CA GLY A 52 6.85 8.97 -17.16
C GLY A 52 5.49 9.67 -17.03
N ARG A 53 5.39 10.91 -17.53
CA ARG A 53 4.13 11.67 -17.53
C ARG A 53 3.06 11.01 -18.40
N ALA A 54 3.44 10.43 -19.54
CA ALA A 54 2.52 9.71 -20.42
C ALA A 54 2.04 8.41 -19.77
N ARG A 55 2.95 7.62 -19.17
CA ARG A 55 2.60 6.40 -18.41
C ARG A 55 1.63 6.71 -17.27
N ALA A 56 1.88 7.75 -16.49
CA ALA A 56 0.99 8.18 -15.41
C ALA A 56 -0.42 8.52 -15.90
N LYS A 57 -0.55 9.21 -17.05
CA LYS A 57 -1.86 9.53 -17.65
C LYS A 57 -2.61 8.28 -18.14
N ILE A 58 -1.91 7.33 -18.75
CA ILE A 58 -2.50 6.07 -19.19
C ILE A 58 -3.02 5.28 -17.99
N ASN A 59 -2.22 5.17 -16.93
CA ASN A 59 -2.64 4.55 -15.66
C ASN A 59 -3.87 5.26 -15.07
N ALA A 60 -3.87 6.59 -15.01
CA ALA A 60 -5.00 7.36 -14.52
C ALA A 60 -6.27 7.14 -15.35
N TRP A 61 -6.14 7.00 -16.67
CA TRP A 61 -7.27 6.71 -17.55
C TRP A 61 -7.88 5.33 -17.26
N PHE A 62 -7.05 4.29 -17.16
CA PHE A 62 -7.52 2.94 -16.81
C PHE A 62 -8.16 2.90 -15.43
N ARG A 63 -7.56 3.60 -14.45
CA ARG A 63 -8.15 3.75 -13.11
C ARG A 63 -9.52 4.41 -13.13
N LYS A 64 -9.71 5.42 -13.99
CA LYS A 64 -11.01 6.10 -14.12
C LYS A 64 -12.05 5.19 -14.77
N GLN A 65 -11.67 4.39 -15.77
CA GLN A 65 -12.58 3.45 -16.42
C GLN A 65 -12.96 2.29 -15.48
N SER A 66 -12.00 1.80 -14.68
CA SER A 66 -12.24 0.75 -13.70
C SER A 66 -12.80 1.30 -12.38
N ARG A 67 -13.11 2.59 -12.28
CA ARG A 67 -13.51 3.22 -11.00
C ARG A 67 -14.71 2.53 -10.38
N GLU A 68 -15.74 2.24 -11.16
CA GLU A 68 -16.96 1.58 -10.68
C GLU A 68 -16.68 0.17 -10.14
N LYS A 69 -15.91 -0.63 -10.90
CA LYS A 69 -15.45 -1.95 -10.44
C LYS A 69 -14.55 -1.89 -9.22
N ASN A 70 -13.71 -0.87 -9.13
CA ASN A 70 -12.83 -0.65 -7.99
C ASN A 70 -13.61 -0.22 -6.74
N ILE A 71 -14.73 0.50 -6.90
CA ILE A 71 -15.63 0.84 -5.78
C ILE A 71 -16.25 -0.43 -5.23
N GLU A 72 -16.81 -1.27 -6.09
CA GLU A 72 -17.44 -2.54 -5.69
C GLU A 72 -16.42 -3.47 -5.01
N ALA A 73 -15.28 -3.73 -5.65
CA ALA A 73 -14.22 -4.55 -5.07
C ALA A 73 -13.65 -3.95 -3.78
N GLY A 74 -13.50 -2.63 -3.72
CA GLY A 74 -13.00 -1.93 -2.54
C GLY A 74 -13.96 -2.04 -1.36
N LYS A 75 -15.27 -1.99 -1.62
CA LYS A 75 -16.30 -2.16 -0.61
C LYS A 75 -16.29 -3.58 -0.03
N ASP A 76 -16.24 -4.59 -0.89
CA ASP A 76 -16.20 -6.00 -0.47
C ASP A 76 -14.96 -6.30 0.39
N ILE A 77 -13.79 -5.81 -0.05
CA ILE A 77 -12.54 -5.99 0.70
C ILE A 77 -12.62 -5.29 2.05
N LEU A 78 -13.08 -4.04 2.08
CA LEU A 78 -13.19 -3.26 3.31
C LEU A 78 -14.17 -3.92 4.29
N GLU A 79 -15.32 -4.38 3.81
CA GLU A 79 -16.33 -5.07 4.61
C GLU A 79 -15.78 -6.37 5.22
N SER A 80 -15.05 -7.16 4.41
CA SER A 80 -14.42 -8.40 4.88
C SER A 80 -13.37 -8.17 5.96
N GLU A 81 -12.61 -7.07 5.91
CA GLU A 81 -11.61 -6.76 6.94
C GLU A 81 -12.22 -6.08 8.18
N LEU A 82 -13.24 -5.23 7.99
CA LEU A 82 -13.94 -4.57 9.10
C LEU A 82 -14.73 -5.56 9.95
N SER A 83 -15.37 -6.54 9.31
CA SER A 83 -16.10 -7.61 9.99
C SER A 83 -15.22 -8.42 10.95
N LYS A 84 -13.91 -8.58 10.66
CA LYS A 84 -12.95 -9.28 11.55
C LYS A 84 -12.68 -8.53 12.85
N ILE A 85 -12.90 -7.21 12.87
CA ILE A 85 -12.61 -6.32 14.01
C ILE A 85 -13.91 -5.87 14.68
N GLY A 86 -15.07 -6.35 14.20
CA GLY A 86 -16.38 -5.96 14.73
C GLY A 86 -16.80 -4.52 14.39
N ALA A 87 -16.15 -3.91 13.39
CA ALA A 87 -16.47 -2.55 12.94
C ALA A 87 -17.44 -2.58 11.74
N THR A 88 -18.21 -1.50 11.55
CA THR A 88 -19.15 -1.38 10.43
C THR A 88 -18.64 -0.42 9.35
N LEU A 89 -19.14 -0.59 8.12
CA LEU A 89 -18.84 0.31 6.98
C LEU A 89 -19.12 1.79 7.29
N LYS A 90 -20.11 2.07 8.15
CA LYS A 90 -20.47 3.43 8.58
C LYS A 90 -19.38 4.10 9.41
N ASP A 91 -18.66 3.34 10.23
CA ASP A 91 -17.55 3.85 11.02
C ASP A 91 -16.37 4.19 10.10
N ALA A 92 -16.13 3.35 9.10
CA ALA A 92 -15.10 3.61 8.10
C ALA A 92 -15.35 4.92 7.34
N ASP A 93 -16.59 5.19 6.94
CA ASP A 93 -16.93 6.44 6.24
C ASP A 93 -16.61 7.68 7.08
N VAL A 94 -17.00 7.69 8.36
CA VAL A 94 -16.80 8.83 9.25
C VAL A 94 -15.32 9.06 9.57
N TYR A 95 -14.58 7.99 9.85
CA TYR A 95 -13.19 8.10 10.33
C TYR A 95 -12.16 8.19 9.19
N ALA A 96 -12.41 7.55 8.06
CA ALA A 96 -11.47 7.55 6.94
C ALA A 96 -11.51 8.88 6.15
N MET A 97 -12.65 9.57 6.09
CA MET A 97 -12.75 10.89 5.45
C MET A 97 -11.75 11.91 6.04
N LYS A 98 -11.62 11.93 7.37
CA LYS A 98 -10.74 12.88 8.07
C LYS A 98 -9.25 12.58 7.90
N ARG A 99 -8.88 11.30 7.73
CA ARG A 99 -7.46 10.89 7.66
C ARG A 99 -6.90 10.88 6.23
N PHE A 100 -7.71 10.45 5.26
CA PHE A 100 -7.27 10.33 3.86
C PHE A 100 -7.63 11.54 3.01
N ASN A 101 -8.27 12.55 3.60
CA ASN A 101 -8.64 13.80 2.93
C ASN A 101 -9.48 13.54 1.65
N VAL A 102 -10.28 12.47 1.69
CA VAL A 102 -11.19 12.03 0.62
C VAL A 102 -12.53 12.75 0.77
N ASN A 103 -13.13 13.16 -0.35
CA ASN A 103 -14.35 13.98 -0.33
C ASN A 103 -15.62 13.14 -0.24
N THR A 104 -15.55 11.86 -0.61
CA THR A 104 -16.68 10.93 -0.68
C THR A 104 -16.27 9.53 -0.24
N ALA A 105 -17.22 8.75 0.31
CA ALA A 105 -17.00 7.34 0.66
C ALA A 105 -16.61 6.50 -0.58
N ASP A 106 -17.21 6.80 -1.73
CA ASP A 106 -16.88 6.16 -3.01
C ASP A 106 -15.41 6.38 -3.42
N GLU A 107 -14.82 7.53 -3.09
CA GLU A 107 -13.39 7.76 -3.33
C GLU A 107 -12.50 6.93 -2.42
N LEU A 108 -12.94 6.68 -1.19
CA LEU A 108 -12.26 5.76 -0.28
C LEU A 108 -12.28 4.35 -0.83
N TYR A 109 -13.47 3.85 -1.19
CA TYR A 109 -13.62 2.49 -1.73
C TYR A 109 -12.87 2.32 -3.05
N ALA A 110 -12.97 3.30 -3.95
CA ALA A 110 -12.21 3.31 -5.20
C ALA A 110 -10.69 3.30 -4.96
N GLY A 111 -10.21 4.04 -3.96
CA GLY A 111 -8.79 4.12 -3.58
C GLY A 111 -8.27 2.84 -2.94
N VAL A 112 -9.12 2.15 -2.17
CA VAL A 112 -8.83 0.82 -1.62
C VAL A 112 -8.80 -0.23 -2.73
N GLY A 113 -9.80 -0.24 -3.61
CA GLY A 113 -9.85 -1.17 -4.75
C GLY A 113 -8.78 -0.90 -5.81
N SER A 114 -8.31 0.34 -5.97
CA SER A 114 -7.18 0.66 -6.86
C SER A 114 -5.81 0.35 -6.25
N GLY A 115 -5.75 0.14 -4.93
CA GLY A 115 -4.50 -0.03 -4.17
C GLY A 115 -3.73 1.26 -3.92
N ASP A 116 -4.33 2.44 -4.19
CA ASP A 116 -3.72 3.73 -3.83
C ASP A 116 -3.75 3.93 -2.30
N ILE A 117 -4.76 3.38 -1.62
CA ILE A 117 -4.89 3.36 -0.16
C ILE A 117 -4.60 1.94 0.33
N ARG A 118 -3.66 1.81 1.27
CA ARG A 118 -3.38 0.51 1.90
C ARG A 118 -4.47 0.17 2.89
N ILE A 119 -5.17 -0.95 2.66
CA ILE A 119 -6.22 -1.49 3.54
C ILE A 119 -5.75 -1.57 4.99
N ASN A 120 -4.54 -2.09 5.25
CA ASN A 120 -3.98 -2.19 6.61
C ASN A 120 -3.91 -0.84 7.34
N GLN A 121 -3.68 0.28 6.63
CA GLN A 121 -3.66 1.60 7.26
C GLN A 121 -5.07 2.06 7.65
N VAL A 122 -6.07 1.76 6.81
CA VAL A 122 -7.47 2.07 7.09
C VAL A 122 -7.96 1.24 8.28
N VAL A 123 -7.68 -0.07 8.24
CA VAL A 123 -8.06 -1.03 9.26
C VAL A 123 -7.41 -0.71 10.61
N ASN A 124 -6.10 -0.45 10.65
CA ASN A 124 -5.42 -0.07 11.89
C ASN A 124 -5.94 1.25 12.47
N HIS A 125 -6.29 2.22 11.63
CA HIS A 125 -6.86 3.48 12.09
C HIS A 125 -8.26 3.30 12.68
N ILE A 126 -9.09 2.47 12.07
CA ILE A 126 -10.42 2.15 12.59
C ILE A 126 -10.30 1.32 13.87
N ASN A 127 -9.39 0.35 13.92
CA ASN A 127 -9.11 -0.41 15.14
C ASN A 127 -8.66 0.53 16.27
N ALA A 128 -7.76 1.47 16.04
CA ALA A 128 -7.33 2.46 17.06
C ALA A 128 -8.45 3.41 17.54
N LEU A 129 -9.58 3.48 16.83
CA LEU A 129 -10.73 4.33 17.19
C LEU A 129 -11.88 3.52 17.81
N VAL A 130 -12.07 2.28 17.36
CA VAL A 130 -13.06 1.32 17.88
C VAL A 130 -12.53 0.67 19.16
N ASN A 131 -11.30 0.15 19.13
CA ASN A 131 -10.48 -0.05 20.33
C ASN A 131 -9.85 1.29 20.70
N LYS A 132 -10.61 2.19 21.32
CA LYS A 132 -10.02 2.79 22.51
C LYS A 132 -9.85 1.61 23.47
N PRO A 133 -8.63 1.19 23.84
CA PRO A 133 -8.53 0.48 25.10
C PRO A 133 -9.15 1.42 26.12
N THR A 134 -10.23 1.01 26.76
CA THR A 134 -10.42 1.41 28.15
C THR A 134 -9.08 1.06 28.79
N ALA A 135 -8.40 2.03 29.40
CA ALA A 135 -7.04 1.89 29.93
C ALA A 135 -6.84 0.64 30.83
N GLU A 136 -7.93 0.02 31.24
CA GLU A 136 -8.06 -1.19 32.04
C GLU A 136 -7.58 -2.48 31.34
N GLU A 137 -7.71 -2.64 30.02
CA GLU A 137 -7.29 -3.88 29.32
C GLU A 137 -5.81 -3.91 28.95
N GLU A 138 -5.22 -2.75 28.64
CA GLU A 138 -3.77 -2.62 28.47
C GLU A 138 -3.03 -2.79 29.80
N ASP A 139 -3.59 -2.27 30.91
CA ASP A 139 -3.07 -2.50 32.25
C ASP A 139 -3.15 -3.99 32.63
N GLN A 140 -4.25 -4.69 32.33
CA GLN A 140 -4.37 -6.13 32.61
C GLN A 140 -3.32 -6.97 31.85
N GLN A 141 -3.10 -6.69 30.56
CA GLN A 141 -2.09 -7.41 29.78
C GLN A 141 -0.66 -7.05 30.17
N ALA A 142 -0.42 -5.84 30.69
CA ALA A 142 0.87 -5.45 31.26
C ALA A 142 1.12 -6.14 32.61
N LEU A 143 0.10 -6.24 33.47
CA LEU A 143 0.14 -6.94 34.76
C LEU A 143 0.39 -8.45 34.59
N GLU A 144 -0.23 -9.12 33.62
CA GLU A 144 0.03 -10.54 33.33
C GLU A 144 1.45 -10.80 32.80
N LYS A 145 2.00 -9.86 32.01
CA LYS A 145 3.39 -9.94 31.54
C LYS A 145 4.40 -9.70 32.66
N LEU A 146 4.08 -8.87 33.64
CA LEU A 146 4.90 -8.67 34.84
C LEU A 146 4.85 -9.89 35.76
N GLN A 147 3.66 -10.48 35.97
CA GLN A 147 3.48 -11.68 36.82
C GLN A 147 4.10 -12.96 36.23
N SER A 148 4.12 -13.10 34.90
CA SER A 148 4.83 -14.19 34.23
C SER A 148 6.36 -14.02 34.23
N SER A 149 6.86 -12.78 34.40
CA SER A 149 8.28 -12.49 34.60
C SER A 149 8.75 -12.61 36.06
N GLU A 150 7.83 -12.62 37.04
CA GLU A 150 8.13 -12.84 38.47
C GLU A 150 8.06 -14.31 38.90
N SER A 151 7.52 -15.20 38.06
CA SER A 151 7.42 -16.64 38.39
C SER A 151 8.68 -17.44 38.01
N ASP A 152 9.68 -16.79 37.43
CA ASP A 152 10.99 -17.38 37.15
C ASP A 152 12.08 -16.66 37.96
N GLN A 153 12.40 -17.21 39.14
CA GLN A 153 13.70 -17.25 39.85
C GLN A 153 13.47 -17.32 41.38
N PRO A 154 14.29 -18.06 42.17
CA PRO A 154 15.73 -18.23 41.97
C PRO A 154 16.29 -19.65 42.27
N MET A 155 17.36 -20.08 41.59
CA MET A 155 18.25 -21.09 42.18
C MET A 155 19.72 -20.67 42.12
N GLN A 156 20.28 -20.66 43.33
CA GLN A 156 21.54 -20.10 43.77
C GLN A 156 22.77 -20.74 43.09
N ALA A 157 23.72 -19.92 42.65
CA ALA A 157 25.11 -20.35 42.51
C ALA A 157 25.97 -19.51 43.48
N LYS A 158 26.48 -20.18 44.52
CA LYS A 158 27.38 -19.61 45.54
C LYS A 158 28.82 -19.46 45.00
N PRO A 159 29.63 -18.60 45.64
CA PRO A 159 30.74 -17.89 45.01
C PRO A 159 32.06 -18.67 45.09
N ASN A 160 32.92 -18.51 44.09
CA ASN A 160 34.31 -18.95 44.21
C ASN A 160 35.12 -17.84 44.90
N LYS A 161 35.76 -18.17 46.02
CA LYS A 161 36.65 -17.29 46.77
C LYS A 161 38.10 -17.61 46.43
N ASP A 162 38.85 -16.59 46.03
CA ASP A 162 40.31 -16.56 46.16
C ASP A 162 40.70 -16.61 47.65
N ALA A 163 41.45 -17.64 48.08
CA ALA A 163 42.35 -17.59 49.25
C ALA A 163 43.28 -18.84 49.32
N VAL A 164 44.50 -18.59 49.82
CA VAL A 164 45.76 -19.33 49.69
C VAL A 164 46.03 -20.31 50.85
N VAL A 165 46.80 -21.39 50.62
CA VAL A 165 47.63 -22.04 51.66
C VAL A 165 48.97 -22.50 51.08
N VAL A 166 50.07 -21.99 51.65
CA VAL A 166 51.45 -22.48 51.53
C VAL A 166 51.81 -23.14 52.86
N GLU A 167 52.34 -24.37 52.85
CA GLU A 167 53.35 -24.89 53.80
C GLU A 167 53.77 -26.31 53.35
N GLY A 168 55.08 -26.59 53.38
CA GLY A 168 55.69 -27.79 52.78
C GLY A 168 55.84 -28.99 53.73
N LEU A 169 56.39 -30.10 53.21
CA LEU A 169 57.40 -30.99 53.84
C LEU A 169 57.60 -32.28 52.99
N ILE A 170 58.87 -32.55 52.66
CA ILE A 170 59.61 -33.84 52.77
C ILE A 170 59.06 -35.09 52.05
N THR A 171 59.77 -35.56 51.02
CA THR A 171 60.71 -36.73 51.05
C THR A 171 61.46 -36.79 49.73
#